data_AF-A0AAW6KFT9-F1
#
_entry.id   AF-A0AAW6KFT9-F1
#
_cell.length_a   1.000
_cell.length_b   1.000
_cell.length_c   1.000
_cell.angle_alpha   90.00
_cell.angle_beta   90.00
_cell.angle_gamma   90.00
#
_symmetry.space_group_name_H-M   'P 1'
#
loop_
_entity.id
_entity.type
_entity.pdbx_description
1 polymer ?
#
loop_
_entity_poly.entity_id
_entity_poly.type
_entity_poly.pdbx_seq_one_letter_code
_entity_poly.pdbx_strand_id
1 'polypeptide(L)' 'MAIDWFTYIKGFYEDGLWTKKQVHDVVAAGRIMPEQYEEITGDPYDPDSPPSEDDNVTNSEQEA' A
#
# COMPACT_ATOMS: atom_id res chain seq x y z
N MET A 1 -23.18 -5.68 0.86
CA MET A 1 -21.94 -6.07 0.17
C MET A 1 -20.83 -5.22 0.76
N ALA A 2 -19.83 -5.84 1.40
CA ALA A 2 -18.65 -5.12 1.86
C ALA A 2 -17.75 -4.89 0.63
N ILE A 3 -17.19 -3.69 0.50
CA ILE A 3 -16.17 -3.41 -0.53
C ILE A 3 -14.85 -3.99 0.00
N ASP A 4 -14.22 -4.87 -0.77
CA ASP A 4 -12.87 -5.38 -0.49
C ASP A 4 -11.83 -4.32 -0.84
N TRP A 5 -11.67 -3.34 0.04
CA TRP A 5 -10.70 -2.26 -0.10
C TRP A 5 -9.28 -2.79 -0.29
N PHE A 6 -8.93 -3.87 0.41
CA PHE A 6 -7.64 -4.53 0.28
C PHE A 6 -7.28 -4.89 -1.17
N THR A 7 -8.13 -5.68 -1.82
CA THR A 7 -7.92 -6.13 -3.20
C THR A 7 -7.85 -4.95 -4.17
N TYR A 8 -8.69 -3.93 -3.95
CA TYR A 8 -8.71 -2.73 -4.77
C TYR A 8 -7.39 -1.94 -4.64
N ILE A 9 -6.93 -1.70 -3.42
CA ILE A 9 -5.72 -0.94 -3.14
C ILE A 9 -4.49 -1.72 -3.60
N LYS A 10 -4.47 -3.04 -3.38
CA LYS A 10 -3.43 -3.92 -3.90
C LYS A 10 -3.31 -3.80 -5.42
N GLY A 11 -4.43 -3.93 -6.14
CA GLY A 11 -4.45 -3.76 -7.60
C GLY A 11 -3.95 -2.37 -8.02
N PHE A 12 -4.41 -1.31 -7.35
CA PHE A 12 -3.92 0.04 -7.66
C PHE A 12 -2.43 0.24 -7.37
N TYR A 13 -1.89 -0.38 -6.33
CA TYR A 13 -0.48 -0.31 -5.99
C TYR A 13 0.36 -1.12 -7.00
N GLU A 14 -0.09 -2.31 -7.38
CA GLU A 14 0.53 -3.15 -8.42
C GLU A 14 0.50 -2.47 -9.81
N ASP A 15 -0.58 -1.77 -10.14
CA ASP A 15 -0.70 -0.95 -11.35
C ASP A 15 0.12 0.36 -11.27
N GLY A 16 0.75 0.67 -10.14
CA GLY A 16 1.49 1.92 -9.91
C GLY A 16 0.61 3.17 -9.87
N LEU A 17 -0.71 3.00 -9.77
CA LEU A 17 -1.68 4.08 -9.63
C LEU A 17 -1.67 4.68 -8.23
N TRP A 18 -1.23 3.90 -7.23
CA TRP A 18 -1.17 4.30 -5.84
C TRP A 18 0.24 4.23 -5.27
N THR A 19 0.60 5.23 -4.47
CA THR A 19 1.85 5.26 -3.71
C THR A 19 1.65 4.77 -2.28
N LYS A 20 2.74 4.40 -1.60
CA LYS A 20 2.73 4.00 -0.17
C LYS A 20 1.96 4.99 0.70
N LYS A 21 2.11 6.30 0.43
CA LYS A 21 1.37 7.36 1.12
C LYS A 21 -0.15 7.24 0.97
N GLN A 22 -0.65 6.94 -0.23
CA GLN A 22 -2.09 6.74 -0.43
C GLN A 22 -2.59 5.47 0.27
N VAL A 23 -1.81 4.39 0.27
CA VAL A 23 -2.15 3.19 1.05
C VAL A 23 -2.19 3.54 2.55
N HIS A 24 -1.23 4.32 3.04
CA HIS A 24 -1.14 4.79 4.43
C HIS A 24 -2.35 5.62 4.85
N ASP A 25 -2.75 6.60 4.05
CA ASP A 25 -3.94 7.44 4.29
C ASP A 25 -5.21 6.58 4.43
N VAL A 26 -5.29 5.47 3.70
CA VAL A 26 -6.46 4.60 3.66
C VAL A 26 -6.50 3.62 4.83
N VAL A 27 -5.34 3.23 5.37
CA VAL A 27 -5.21 2.62 6.69
C VAL A 27 -5.64 3.62 7.77
N ALA A 28 -5.15 4.86 7.72
CA ALA A 28 -5.48 5.91 8.69
C ALA A 28 -6.99 6.22 8.68
N ALA A 29 -7.63 6.15 7.51
CA ALA A 29 -9.08 6.26 7.35
C ALA A 29 -9.86 5.02 7.81
N GLY A 30 -9.19 3.96 8.27
CA GLY A 30 -9.79 2.73 8.76
C GLY A 30 -10.48 1.89 7.67
N ARG A 31 -10.00 1.97 6.42
CA ARG A 31 -10.54 1.15 5.31
C ARG A 31 -9.85 -0.19 5.18
N ILE A 32 -8.57 -0.22 5.52
CA ILE A 32 -7.74 -1.42 5.61
C ILE A 32 -6.97 -1.42 6.92
N MET A 33 -6.46 -2.59 7.30
CA MET A 33 -5.64 -2.75 8.50
C MET A 33 -4.16 -2.41 8.24
N PRO A 34 -3.39 -2.06 9.28
CA PRO A 34 -1.93 -1.90 9.18
C PRO A 34 -1.23 -3.13 8.58
N GLU A 35 -1.68 -4.33 8.96
CA GLU A 35 -1.16 -5.60 8.42
C GLU A 35 -1.36 -5.71 6.91
N GLN A 36 -2.47 -5.18 6.39
CA GLN A 36 -2.77 -5.15 4.98
C GLN A 36 -1.91 -4.14 4.22
N TYR A 37 -1.56 -3.02 4.84
CA TYR A 37 -0.60 -2.08 4.28
C TYR A 37 0.77 -2.70 4.12
N GLU A 38 1.23 -3.45 5.12
CA GLU A 38 2.51 -4.17 5.05
C GLU A 38 2.48 -5.24 3.95
N GLU A 39 1.35 -5.91 3.74
CA GLU A 39 1.21 -6.87 2.62
C GLU A 39 1.17 -6.19 1.24
N ILE A 40 0.59 -4.99 1.12
CA ILE A 40 0.51 -4.25 -0.16
C ILE A 40 1.85 -3.58 -0.48
N THR A 41 2.42 -2.89 0.49
CA THR A 41 3.60 -2.02 0.28
C THR A 41 4.92 -2.74 0.54
N GLY A 42 4.91 -3.80 1.35
CA GLY A 42 6.12 -4.46 1.87
C GLY A 42 6.77 -3.75 3.05
N ASP A 43 6.22 -2.60 3.47
CA ASP A 43 6.77 -1.77 4.55
C ASP A 43 5.89 -1.82 5.80
N PRO A 44 6.48 -1.78 7.01
CA PRO A 44 5.70 -1.68 8.23
C PRO A 44 4.89 -0.38 8.23
N TYR A 45 3.62 -0.46 8.60
CA TYR A 45 2.77 0.72 8.73
C TYR A 45 3.18 1.53 9.97
N ASP A 46 3.60 2.78 9.76
CA ASP A 46 3.94 3.69 10.84
C ASP A 46 3.01 4.92 10.82
N PRO A 47 2.12 5.10 11.81
CA PRO A 47 1.15 6.20 11.82
C PRO A 47 1.81 7.57 12.06
N ASP A 48 2.96 7.61 12.74
CA ASP A 48 3.68 8.84 13.08
C ASP A 48 4.77 9.19 12.06
N SER A 49 5.19 8.22 11.25
CA SER A 49 6.16 8.40 10.17
C SER A 49 5.53 8.09 8.80
N PRO A 50 4.96 9.09 8.09
CA PRO A 50 4.45 8.85 6.75
C PRO A 50 5.61 8.39 5.85
N PRO A 51 5.37 7.38 4.98
CA PRO A 51 6.39 6.90 4.06
C PRO A 51 6.84 8.04 3.14
N SER A 52 8.14 8.29 3.10
CA SER A 52 8.78 9.25 2.21
C SER A 52 8.45 8.89 0.74
N GLU A 53 8.11 9.88 -0.08
CA GLU A 53 7.60 9.70 -1.46
C GLU A 53 8.64 9.10 -2.45
N ASP A 54 9.85 8.77 -1.99
CA ASP A 54 11.00 8.33 -2.83
C ASP A 54 11.19 6.81 -2.95
N ASP A 55 10.45 5.98 -2.20
CA ASP A 55 10.66 4.51 -2.18
C ASP A 55 9.70 3.72 -3.10
N ASN A 56 9.26 4.28 -4.23
CA ASN A 56 8.71 3.47 -5.32
C ASN A 56 9.84 2.91 -6.18
N VAL A 57 10.71 2.09 -5.57
CA VAL A 57 11.57 1.17 -6.32
C VAL A 57 10.68 0.00 -6.70
N THR A 58 10.14 0.08 -7.90
CA THR A 58 9.54 -1.03 -8.64
C THR A 58 10.49 -2.22 -8.65
N ASN A 59 10.35 -3.15 -7.71
CA ASN A 59 11.01 -4.45 -7.82
C ASN A 59 10.13 -5.38 -8.67
N SER A 60 9.92 -4.98 -9.93
CA SER A 60 9.44 -5.86 -10.99
C SER A 60 10.65 -6.46 -11.70
N GLU A 61 11.47 -7.21 -10.96
CA GLU A 61 12.48 -8.10 -11.55
C GLU A 61 12.24 -9.51 -11.01
N GLN A 62 11.15 -10.11 -11.48
CA GLN A 62 11.03 -11.57 -11.57
C GLN A 62 11.20 -11.95 -13.04
N GLU A 63 12.42 -11.79 -13.56
CA GLU A 63 12.91 -12.53 -14.72
C GLU A 63 13.84 -13.64 -14.23
N ALA A 64 13.39 -14.90 -14.32
CA ALA A 64 14.23 -16.09 -14.51
C ALA A 64 13.37 -17.30 -14.92
#